data_AF-A0A0V8IKY3-F1
#
_entry.id   AF-A0A0V8IKY3-F1
#
_cell.length_a   1.000
_cell.length_b   1.000
_cell.length_c   1.000
_cell.angle_alpha   90.00
_cell.angle_beta   90.00
_cell.angle_gamma   90.00
#
_symmetry.space_group_name_H-M   'P 1'
#
loop_
_entity.id
_entity.type
_entity.pdbx_description
1 polymer ?
#
loop_
_entity_poly.entity_id
_entity_poly.type
_entity_poly.pdbx_seq_one_letter_code
_entity_poly.pdbx_strand_id
1 'polypeptide(L)'
;MTDFFTMQPGETAAPLPPGPVLCTGTAAMRRIHRFFLWAYGEAPGLVRSVAGDTSRAAYVGEVLGNFDMVLHVHHEGEDLLMYPPLEQRAPGCVLHIAQMLEHHRQVTQRLERIEPVRLRWMRTADPSDASELAALYEDLKAVLDVHLRREVTEVMPVVDRVMTEKEAAAVGQHGIDKFDKKFMVAYLGMVLATNPPADRAELFKEIPAPVRLAYKLVGRRMYRKQYATLFPGRPIPETL
;
A
#
# COMPACT_ATOMS: atom_id res chain seq x y z
N MET A 1 4.84 -7.68 20.75
CA MET A 1 3.93 -7.85 19.60
C MET A 1 4.76 -8.43 18.47
N THR A 2 4.32 -9.55 17.90
CA THR A 2 4.97 -10.20 16.76
C THR A 2 4.88 -9.27 15.54
N ASP A 3 5.93 -9.21 14.71
CA ASP A 3 5.89 -8.48 13.44
C ASP A 3 4.74 -9.02 12.57
N PHE A 4 3.93 -8.14 11.98
CA PHE A 4 2.78 -8.51 11.14
C PHE A 4 3.18 -9.49 10.02
N PHE A 5 4.38 -9.31 9.47
CA PHE A 5 4.96 -10.16 8.43
C PHE A 5 5.62 -11.42 9.00
N THR A 6 4.86 -12.13 9.82
CA THR A 6 5.18 -13.47 10.33
C THR A 6 4.10 -14.43 9.84
N MET A 7 4.50 -15.60 9.34
CA MET A 7 3.54 -16.63 8.91
C MET A 7 2.62 -17.05 10.06
N GLN A 8 1.36 -17.32 9.74
CA GLN A 8 0.37 -17.85 10.66
C GLN A 8 0.32 -19.38 10.57
N PRO A 9 -0.24 -20.08 11.59
CA PRO A 9 -0.43 -21.53 11.53
C PRO A 9 -1.20 -21.95 10.26
N GLY A 10 -0.69 -22.97 9.56
CA GLY A 10 -1.30 -23.50 8.33
C GLY A 10 -0.79 -22.85 7.04
N GLU A 11 0.02 -21.80 7.14
CA GLU A 11 0.66 -21.17 5.97
C GLU A 11 2.02 -21.79 5.67
N THR A 12 2.39 -21.78 4.41
CA THR A 12 3.61 -22.43 3.93
C THR A 12 4.25 -21.57 2.86
N ALA A 13 5.50 -21.17 3.09
CA ALA A 13 6.25 -20.41 2.10
C ALA A 13 6.48 -21.20 0.81
N ALA A 14 6.61 -20.50 -0.32
CA ALA A 14 6.95 -21.13 -1.58
C ALA A 14 8.31 -21.83 -1.49
N PRO A 15 8.48 -22.98 -2.18
CA PRO A 15 9.78 -23.64 -2.28
C PRO A 15 10.83 -22.67 -2.81
N LEU A 16 11.88 -22.46 -2.01
CA LEU A 16 12.94 -21.52 -2.34
C LEU A 16 13.88 -22.12 -3.40
N PRO A 17 14.06 -21.47 -4.56
CA PRO A 17 15.06 -21.88 -5.52
C PRO A 17 16.47 -21.85 -4.90
N PRO A 18 17.38 -22.76 -5.29
CA PRO A 18 18.76 -22.71 -4.84
C PRO A 18 19.45 -21.45 -5.40
N GLY A 19 20.40 -20.90 -4.65
CA GLY A 19 21.20 -19.75 -5.08
C GLY A 19 21.27 -18.62 -4.06
N PRO A 20 22.08 -17.58 -4.37
CA PRO A 20 22.21 -16.41 -3.52
C PRO A 20 20.95 -15.52 -3.59
N VAL A 21 20.85 -14.60 -2.65
CA VAL A 21 19.93 -13.45 -2.76
C VAL A 21 20.50 -12.49 -3.81
N LEU A 22 19.67 -12.11 -4.79
CA LEU A 22 19.99 -11.27 -5.95
C LEU A 22 19.44 -9.85 -5.83
N CYS A 23 18.40 -9.63 -5.03
CA CYS A 23 17.83 -8.31 -4.79
C CYS A 23 17.24 -8.21 -3.37
N THR A 24 16.83 -7.00 -2.98
CA THR A 24 16.19 -6.71 -1.69
C THR A 24 14.69 -6.43 -1.84
N GLY A 25 14.02 -7.20 -2.70
CA GLY A 25 12.59 -7.04 -3.00
C GLY A 25 11.72 -7.17 -1.76
N THR A 26 11.96 -8.17 -0.91
CA THR A 26 11.20 -8.38 0.34
C THR A 26 11.20 -7.14 1.24
N ALA A 27 12.34 -6.45 1.33
CA ALA A 27 12.46 -5.26 2.15
C ALA A 27 11.64 -4.10 1.58
N ALA A 28 11.68 -3.89 0.26
CA ALA A 28 10.85 -2.89 -0.42
C ALA A 28 9.35 -3.18 -0.25
N MET A 29 8.96 -4.44 -0.42
CA MET A 29 7.57 -4.90 -0.30
C MET A 29 7.00 -4.64 1.09
N ARG A 30 7.75 -5.02 2.15
CA ARG A 30 7.38 -4.73 3.54
C ARG A 30 7.12 -3.25 3.77
N ARG A 31 7.90 -2.36 3.15
CA ARG A 31 7.77 -0.92 3.39
C ARG A 31 6.50 -0.33 2.81
N ILE A 32 6.13 -0.71 1.60
CA ILE A 32 4.88 -0.25 1.00
C ILE A 32 3.65 -0.95 1.62
N HIS A 33 3.77 -2.23 2.01
CA HIS A 33 2.69 -2.94 2.71
C HIS A 33 2.34 -2.33 4.06
N ARG A 34 3.31 -1.80 4.82
CA ARG A 34 3.01 -1.08 6.07
C ARG A 34 2.14 0.15 5.84
N PHE A 35 2.34 0.84 4.71
CA PHE A 35 1.47 1.95 4.34
C PHE A 35 0.05 1.47 4.09
N PHE A 36 -0.16 0.37 3.36
CA PHE A 36 -1.51 -0.18 3.12
C PHE A 36 -2.18 -0.67 4.41
N LEU A 37 -1.45 -1.39 5.26
CA LEU A 37 -1.97 -1.85 6.56
C LEU A 37 -2.47 -0.68 7.41
N TRP A 38 -1.71 0.42 7.43
CA TRP A 38 -2.13 1.64 8.10
C TRP A 38 -3.31 2.31 7.40
N ALA A 39 -3.23 2.52 6.09
CA ALA A 39 -4.24 3.25 5.30
C ALA A 39 -5.63 2.60 5.44
N TYR A 40 -5.71 1.28 5.23
CA TYR A 40 -6.98 0.54 5.33
C TYR A 40 -7.37 0.21 6.78
N GLY A 41 -6.43 0.30 7.74
CA GLY A 41 -6.75 0.33 9.17
C GLY A 41 -7.45 1.63 9.59
N GLU A 42 -7.07 2.78 9.02
CA GLU A 42 -7.66 4.08 9.34
C GLU A 42 -8.94 4.38 8.53
N ALA A 43 -9.08 3.79 7.33
CA ALA A 43 -10.15 4.15 6.38
C ALA A 43 -11.58 4.10 6.98
N PRO A 44 -12.02 3.03 7.67
CA PRO A 44 -13.35 2.99 8.26
C PRO A 44 -13.55 4.09 9.32
N GLY A 45 -12.52 4.35 10.13
CA GLY A 45 -12.55 5.40 11.16
C GLY A 45 -12.61 6.81 10.55
N LEU A 46 -11.89 7.05 9.45
CA LEU A 46 -11.93 8.31 8.72
C LEU A 46 -13.33 8.58 8.16
N VAL A 47 -13.97 7.59 7.53
CA VAL A 47 -15.35 7.71 7.04
C VAL A 47 -16.32 8.05 8.16
N ARG A 48 -16.26 7.33 9.28
CA ARG A 48 -17.12 7.56 10.45
C ARG A 48 -16.87 8.93 11.12
N SER A 49 -15.69 9.51 10.96
CA SER A 49 -15.31 10.80 11.57
C SER A 49 -15.95 12.04 10.92
N VAL A 50 -16.65 11.88 9.79
CA VAL A 50 -17.16 13.01 9.00
C VAL A 50 -18.44 13.63 9.57
N ALA A 51 -19.27 12.84 10.25
CA ALA A 51 -20.47 13.30 10.97
C ALA A 51 -21.39 14.26 10.16
N GLY A 52 -21.59 14.00 8.86
CA GLY A 52 -22.48 14.79 7.99
C GLY A 52 -21.86 16.04 7.37
N ASP A 53 -20.59 16.35 7.64
CA ASP A 53 -19.88 17.48 7.02
C ASP A 53 -19.47 17.13 5.58
N THR A 54 -20.14 17.70 4.58
CA THR A 54 -19.86 17.46 3.16
C THR A 54 -18.50 17.95 2.70
N SER A 55 -17.97 19.02 3.29
CA SER A 55 -16.62 19.51 2.96
C SER A 55 -15.56 18.54 3.48
N ARG A 56 -15.77 18.01 4.69
CA ARG A 56 -14.91 16.96 5.25
C ARG A 56 -15.06 15.64 4.50
N ALA A 57 -16.28 15.26 4.09
CA ALA A 57 -16.56 14.08 3.28
C ALA A 57 -15.79 14.12 1.95
N ALA A 58 -15.84 15.25 1.25
CA ALA A 58 -15.13 15.46 0.00
C ALA A 58 -13.61 15.30 0.19
N TYR A 59 -13.04 15.94 1.22
CA TYR A 59 -11.61 15.83 1.49
C TYR A 59 -11.17 14.42 1.89
N VAL A 60 -11.87 13.78 2.83
CA VAL A 60 -11.58 12.41 3.26
C VAL A 60 -11.75 11.44 2.08
N GLY A 61 -12.82 11.57 1.31
CA GLY A 61 -13.07 10.74 0.14
C GLY A 61 -12.02 10.90 -0.95
N GLU A 62 -11.47 12.09 -1.16
CA GLU A 62 -10.31 12.30 -2.05
C GLU A 62 -9.08 11.56 -1.55
N VAL A 63 -8.77 11.65 -0.25
CA VAL A 63 -7.63 10.94 0.34
C VAL A 63 -7.78 9.42 0.21
N LEU A 64 -8.97 8.89 0.51
CA LEU A 64 -9.24 7.47 0.38
C LEU A 64 -9.13 6.99 -1.08
N GLY A 65 -9.65 7.76 -2.04
CA GLY A 65 -9.48 7.44 -3.47
C GLY A 65 -8.01 7.43 -3.93
N ASN A 66 -7.16 8.23 -3.28
CA ASN A 66 -5.71 8.18 -3.53
C ASN A 66 -5.07 6.93 -2.92
N PHE A 67 -5.53 6.45 -1.77
CA PHE A 67 -5.09 5.16 -1.21
C PHE A 67 -5.47 3.99 -2.13
N ASP A 68 -6.70 3.98 -2.62
CA ASP A 68 -7.22 3.01 -3.59
C ASP A 68 -6.37 2.99 -4.86
N MET A 69 -6.04 4.16 -5.41
CA MET A 69 -5.22 4.31 -6.61
C MET A 69 -3.78 3.79 -6.40
N VAL A 70 -3.16 4.09 -5.25
CA VAL A 70 -1.80 3.60 -4.94
C VAL A 70 -1.79 2.08 -4.81
N LEU A 71 -2.81 1.48 -4.19
CA LEU A 71 -2.93 0.03 -4.09
C LEU A 71 -3.12 -0.63 -5.46
N HIS A 72 -3.99 -0.05 -6.31
CA HIS A 72 -4.22 -0.57 -7.66
C HIS A 72 -2.94 -0.55 -8.51
N VAL A 73 -2.23 0.57 -8.54
CA VAL A 73 -0.97 0.72 -9.29
C VAL A 73 0.13 -0.22 -8.76
N HIS A 74 0.15 -0.46 -7.45
CA HIS A 74 1.07 -1.39 -6.82
C HIS A 74 0.87 -2.83 -7.31
N HIS A 75 -0.37 -3.34 -7.24
CA HIS A 75 -0.71 -4.66 -7.76
C HIS A 75 -0.50 -4.76 -9.28
N GLU A 76 -0.83 -3.69 -10.04
CA GLU A 76 -0.57 -3.64 -11.48
C GLU A 76 0.93 -3.85 -11.78
N GLY A 77 1.82 -3.24 -10.99
CA GLY A 77 3.26 -3.41 -11.16
C GLY A 77 3.72 -4.84 -10.90
N GLU A 78 3.15 -5.51 -9.91
CA GLU A 78 3.46 -6.90 -9.59
C GLU A 78 2.97 -7.87 -10.67
N ASP A 79 1.72 -7.69 -11.09
CA ASP A 79 1.07 -8.48 -12.14
C ASP A 79 1.84 -8.39 -13.47
N LEU A 80 2.34 -7.20 -13.81
CA LEU A 80 3.03 -6.97 -15.07
C LEU A 80 4.52 -7.34 -15.01
N LEU A 81 5.21 -7.08 -13.90
CA LEU A 81 6.68 -7.06 -13.85
C LEU A 81 7.29 -8.05 -12.85
N MET A 82 6.53 -8.53 -11.86
CA MET A 82 7.04 -9.42 -10.82
C MET A 82 6.63 -10.87 -11.05
N TYR A 83 5.33 -11.16 -11.15
CA TYR A 83 4.83 -12.53 -11.22
C TYR A 83 5.21 -13.29 -12.50
N PRO A 84 5.15 -12.70 -13.71
CA PRO A 84 5.50 -13.43 -14.93
C PRO A 84 6.94 -14.00 -14.94
N PRO A 85 7.99 -13.25 -14.55
CA PRO A 85 9.32 -13.83 -14.46
C PRO A 85 9.48 -14.88 -13.35
N LEU A 86 8.71 -14.80 -12.27
CA LEU A 86 8.70 -15.82 -11.21
C LEU A 86 8.13 -17.16 -11.70
N GLU A 87 7.03 -17.15 -12.46
CA GLU A 87 6.45 -18.37 -13.03
C GLU A 87 7.45 -19.12 -13.92
N GLN A 88 8.26 -18.39 -14.69
CA GLN A 88 9.27 -18.96 -15.57
C GLN A 88 10.49 -19.50 -14.81
N ARG A 89 10.95 -18.77 -13.79
CA ARG A 89 12.24 -19.06 -13.10
C ARG A 89 12.09 -19.88 -11.83
N ALA A 90 10.91 -19.93 -11.23
CA ALA A 90 10.59 -20.68 -10.03
C ALA A 90 9.26 -21.44 -10.15
N PRO A 91 9.17 -22.49 -11.00
CA PRO A 91 7.91 -23.22 -11.22
C PRO A 91 7.27 -23.79 -9.94
N GLY A 92 8.07 -24.08 -8.91
CA GLY A 92 7.57 -24.52 -7.60
C GLY A 92 6.74 -23.46 -6.85
N CYS A 93 6.82 -22.19 -7.24
CA CYS A 93 6.08 -21.06 -6.66
C CYS A 93 4.71 -20.84 -7.35
N VAL A 94 4.38 -21.59 -8.41
CA VAL A 94 3.21 -21.32 -9.26
C VAL A 94 1.88 -21.28 -8.49
N LEU A 95 1.70 -22.14 -7.49
CA LEU A 95 0.48 -22.17 -6.68
C LEU A 95 0.36 -20.93 -5.77
N HIS A 96 1.48 -20.44 -5.25
CA HIS A 96 1.54 -19.22 -4.44
C HIS A 96 1.27 -17.98 -5.28
N ILE A 97 1.84 -17.92 -6.49
CA ILE A 97 1.57 -16.84 -7.46
C ILE A 97 0.10 -16.82 -7.86
N ALA A 98 -0.46 -17.98 -8.24
CA ALA A 98 -1.88 -18.09 -8.61
C ALA A 98 -2.80 -17.61 -7.47
N GLN A 99 -2.41 -17.87 -6.22
CA GLN A 99 -3.14 -17.35 -5.07
C GLN A 99 -3.04 -15.83 -4.94
N MET A 100 -1.86 -15.22 -5.14
CA MET A 100 -1.72 -13.77 -5.08
C MET A 100 -2.51 -13.08 -6.18
N LEU A 101 -2.49 -13.61 -7.42
CA LEU A 101 -3.31 -13.10 -8.52
C LEU A 101 -4.81 -13.17 -8.21
N GLU A 102 -5.26 -14.25 -7.57
CA GLU A 102 -6.65 -14.36 -7.12
C GLU A 102 -6.97 -13.35 -6.01
N HIS A 103 -6.05 -13.09 -5.09
CA HIS A 103 -6.21 -12.02 -4.10
C HIS A 103 -6.26 -10.63 -4.76
N HIS A 104 -5.42 -10.35 -5.76
CA HIS A 104 -5.45 -9.10 -6.53
C HIS A 104 -6.80 -8.90 -7.20
N ARG A 105 -7.34 -9.96 -7.84
CA ARG A 105 -8.68 -9.94 -8.43
C ARG A 105 -9.76 -9.61 -7.39
N GLN A 106 -9.68 -10.23 -6.21
CA GLN A 106 -10.61 -9.97 -5.10
C GLN A 106 -10.52 -8.54 -4.55
N VAL A 107 -9.32 -7.98 -4.48
CA VAL A 107 -9.09 -6.57 -4.11
C VAL A 107 -9.69 -5.64 -5.15
N THR A 108 -9.40 -5.85 -6.43
CA THR A 108 -9.94 -5.05 -7.54
C THR A 108 -11.47 -5.00 -7.50
N GLN A 109 -12.13 -6.14 -7.33
CA GLN A 109 -13.60 -6.20 -7.21
C GLN A 109 -14.16 -5.39 -6.04
N ARG A 110 -13.41 -5.26 -4.94
CA ARG A 110 -13.82 -4.46 -3.78
C ARG A 110 -13.61 -2.98 -4.02
N LEU A 111 -12.49 -2.60 -4.64
CA LEU A 111 -12.25 -1.22 -5.06
C LEU A 111 -13.32 -0.73 -6.05
N GLU A 112 -13.71 -1.55 -7.02
CA GLU A 112 -14.80 -1.26 -7.97
C GLU A 112 -16.16 -1.06 -7.27
N ARG A 113 -16.41 -1.73 -6.14
CA ARG A 113 -17.62 -1.55 -5.32
C ARG A 113 -17.53 -0.32 -4.41
N ILE A 114 -16.34 -0.01 -3.89
CA ILE A 114 -16.08 1.12 -2.99
C ILE A 114 -16.26 2.44 -3.73
N GLU A 115 -15.73 2.57 -4.96
CA GLU A 115 -15.71 3.83 -5.69
C GLU A 115 -17.08 4.52 -5.82
N PRO A 116 -18.14 3.88 -6.34
CA PRO A 116 -19.43 4.55 -6.51
C PRO A 116 -20.05 5.01 -5.18
N VAL A 117 -19.87 4.23 -4.10
CA VAL A 117 -20.34 4.59 -2.76
C VAL A 117 -19.53 5.77 -2.22
N ARG A 118 -18.19 5.74 -2.35
CA ARG A 118 -17.30 6.83 -1.97
C ARG A 118 -17.68 8.14 -2.67
N LEU A 119 -17.87 8.10 -3.98
CA LEU A 119 -18.23 9.28 -4.77
C LEU A 119 -19.62 9.83 -4.40
N ARG A 120 -20.59 8.95 -4.10
CA ARG A 120 -21.92 9.35 -3.62
C ARG A 120 -21.83 10.01 -2.24
N TRP A 121 -21.18 9.34 -1.31
CA TRP A 121 -20.95 9.81 0.05
C TRP A 121 -20.22 11.16 0.10
N MET A 122 -19.22 11.38 -0.77
CA MET A 122 -18.50 12.66 -0.86
C MET A 122 -19.42 13.86 -1.15
N ARG A 123 -20.56 13.64 -1.83
CA ARG A 123 -21.50 14.71 -2.19
C ARG A 123 -22.55 14.97 -1.10
N THR A 124 -22.92 13.94 -0.35
CA THR A 124 -24.07 13.98 0.56
C THR A 124 -23.67 13.96 2.03
N ALA A 125 -22.49 13.41 2.35
CA ALA A 125 -22.08 13.02 3.70
C ALA A 125 -23.14 12.18 4.43
N ASP A 126 -23.96 11.45 3.67
CA ASP A 126 -25.10 10.74 4.22
C ASP A 126 -24.66 9.65 5.22
N PRO A 127 -25.28 9.55 6.42
CA PRO A 127 -24.88 8.57 7.43
C PRO A 127 -25.05 7.10 7.00
N SER A 128 -26.02 6.80 6.14
CA SER A 128 -26.23 5.45 5.61
C SER A 128 -25.13 5.09 4.60
N ASP A 129 -24.80 6.02 3.69
CA ASP A 129 -23.67 5.87 2.77
C ASP A 129 -22.33 5.75 3.52
N ALA A 130 -22.15 6.50 4.61
CA ALA A 130 -20.97 6.42 5.45
C ALA A 130 -20.84 5.04 6.11
N SER A 131 -21.97 4.46 6.57
CA SER A 131 -22.01 3.15 7.19
C SER A 131 -21.71 2.03 6.18
N GLU A 132 -22.28 2.12 4.97
CA GLU A 132 -21.98 1.22 3.86
C GLU A 132 -20.50 1.30 3.46
N LEU A 133 -19.97 2.51 3.27
CA LEU A 133 -18.59 2.73 2.85
C LEU A 133 -17.58 2.21 3.89
N ALA A 134 -17.83 2.45 5.18
CA ALA A 134 -16.97 1.95 6.24
C ALA A 134 -16.95 0.41 6.27
N ALA A 135 -18.09 -0.24 6.07
CA ALA A 135 -18.17 -1.70 5.99
C ALA A 135 -17.44 -2.27 4.75
N LEU A 136 -17.49 -1.58 3.61
CA LEU A 136 -16.75 -1.97 2.41
C LEU A 136 -15.23 -1.89 2.63
N TYR A 137 -14.74 -0.86 3.33
CA TYR A 137 -13.32 -0.79 3.69
C TYR A 137 -12.92 -1.85 4.73
N GLU A 138 -13.80 -2.21 5.67
CA GLU A 138 -13.56 -3.31 6.60
C GLU A 138 -13.44 -4.67 5.88
N ASP A 139 -14.30 -4.93 4.89
CA ASP A 139 -14.22 -6.11 4.02
C ASP A 139 -12.93 -6.13 3.18
N LEU A 140 -12.56 -5.01 2.57
CA LEU A 140 -11.29 -4.89 1.83
C LEU A 140 -10.08 -5.10 2.75
N LYS A 141 -10.09 -4.50 3.93
CA LYS A 141 -9.01 -4.67 4.91
C LYS A 141 -8.83 -6.13 5.30
N ALA A 142 -9.90 -6.89 5.51
CA ALA A 142 -9.81 -8.30 5.86
C ALA A 142 -9.09 -9.12 4.78
N VAL A 143 -9.32 -8.83 3.50
CA VAL A 143 -8.59 -9.47 2.39
C VAL A 143 -7.13 -9.03 2.36
N LEU A 144 -6.87 -7.73 2.51
CA LEU A 144 -5.50 -7.18 2.50
C LEU A 144 -4.65 -7.71 3.66
N ASP A 145 -5.22 -7.88 4.86
CA ASP A 145 -4.50 -8.43 6.02
C ASP A 145 -3.98 -9.86 5.74
N VAL A 146 -4.70 -10.64 4.94
CA VAL A 146 -4.24 -11.97 4.51
C VAL A 146 -3.24 -11.84 3.38
N HIS A 147 -3.59 -11.10 2.33
CA HIS A 147 -2.80 -10.97 1.12
C HIS A 147 -1.42 -10.36 1.39
N LEU A 148 -1.34 -9.18 1.99
CA LEU A 148 -0.09 -8.44 2.18
C LEU A 148 0.91 -9.20 3.07
N ARG A 149 0.39 -10.00 4.00
CA ARG A 149 1.21 -10.85 4.88
C ARG A 149 1.76 -12.03 4.10
N ARG A 150 0.88 -12.77 3.42
CA ARG A 150 1.24 -13.99 2.69
C ARG A 150 2.17 -13.70 1.53
N GLU A 151 1.97 -12.60 0.80
CA GLU A 151 2.89 -12.20 -0.26
C GLU A 151 4.32 -12.03 0.27
N VAL A 152 4.49 -11.26 1.35
CA VAL A 152 5.79 -11.01 1.97
C VAL A 152 6.42 -12.28 2.53
N THR A 153 5.63 -13.16 3.15
CA THR A 153 6.19 -14.34 3.83
C THR A 153 6.35 -15.55 2.93
N GLU A 154 5.52 -15.67 1.90
CA GLU A 154 5.46 -16.86 1.05
C GLU A 154 6.06 -16.66 -0.33
N VAL A 155 5.94 -15.47 -0.93
CA VAL A 155 6.37 -15.23 -2.33
C VAL A 155 7.65 -14.41 -2.42
N MET A 156 7.76 -13.32 -1.65
CA MET A 156 8.92 -12.42 -1.73
C MET A 156 10.30 -13.08 -1.49
N PRO A 157 10.45 -14.10 -0.63
CA PRO A 157 11.71 -14.83 -0.51
C PRO A 157 12.16 -15.56 -1.80
N VAL A 158 11.22 -15.88 -2.70
CA VAL A 158 11.53 -16.38 -4.04
C VAL A 158 11.94 -15.24 -4.95
N VAL A 159 11.21 -14.11 -4.92
CA VAL A 159 11.55 -12.88 -5.66
C VAL A 159 13.01 -12.49 -5.43
N ASP A 160 13.42 -12.44 -4.17
CA ASP A 160 14.78 -12.09 -3.75
C ASP A 160 15.87 -12.98 -4.37
N ARG A 161 15.55 -14.21 -4.79
CA ARG A 161 16.52 -15.15 -5.40
C ARG A 161 16.44 -15.26 -6.91
N VAL A 162 15.32 -14.88 -7.53
CA VAL A 162 15.12 -15.10 -8.98
C VAL A 162 15.07 -13.82 -9.78
N MET A 163 14.75 -12.69 -9.16
CA MET A 163 14.79 -11.38 -9.80
C MET A 163 16.11 -10.67 -9.52
N THR A 164 16.66 -10.04 -10.54
CA THR A 164 17.81 -9.14 -10.40
C THR A 164 17.39 -7.84 -9.72
N GLU A 165 18.35 -7.11 -9.14
CA GLU A 165 18.09 -5.78 -8.56
C GLU A 165 17.43 -4.82 -9.57
N LYS A 166 17.82 -4.87 -10.85
CA LYS A 166 17.22 -4.06 -11.90
C LYS A 166 15.75 -4.41 -12.15
N GLU A 167 15.41 -5.70 -12.16
CA GLU A 167 14.03 -6.16 -12.37
C GLU A 167 13.15 -5.79 -11.16
N ALA A 168 13.65 -6.02 -9.94
CA ALA A 168 12.94 -5.63 -8.73
C ALA A 168 12.74 -4.11 -8.64
N ALA A 169 13.75 -3.31 -9.01
CA ALA A 169 13.62 -1.86 -9.08
C ALA A 169 12.60 -1.41 -10.12
N ALA A 170 12.43 -2.14 -11.24
CA ALA A 170 11.43 -1.81 -12.25
C ALA A 170 10.00 -1.92 -11.72
N VAL A 171 9.71 -2.87 -10.81
CA VAL A 171 8.41 -2.98 -10.13
C VAL A 171 8.10 -1.71 -9.33
N GLY A 172 9.05 -1.25 -8.51
CA GLY A 172 8.90 0.01 -7.78
C GLY A 172 8.82 1.24 -8.69
N GLN A 173 9.59 1.25 -9.78
CA GLN A 173 9.60 2.33 -10.75
C GLN A 173 8.27 2.47 -11.50
N HIS A 174 7.58 1.36 -11.79
CA HIS A 174 6.24 1.38 -12.38
C HIS A 174 5.28 2.23 -11.55
N GLY A 175 5.30 2.07 -10.22
CA GLY A 175 4.51 2.90 -9.33
C GLY A 175 4.91 4.38 -9.38
N ILE A 176 6.21 4.67 -9.39
CA ILE A 176 6.72 6.05 -9.47
C ILE A 176 6.28 6.74 -10.76
N ASP A 177 6.30 6.05 -11.89
CA ASP A 177 6.02 6.63 -13.21
C ASP A 177 4.52 6.92 -13.42
N LYS A 178 3.64 6.27 -12.66
CA LYS A 178 2.19 6.50 -12.71
C LYS A 178 1.74 7.74 -11.93
N PHE A 179 2.57 8.25 -11.03
CA PHE A 179 2.23 9.41 -10.19
C PHE A 179 3.08 10.63 -10.54
N ASP A 180 2.44 11.80 -10.60
CA ASP A 180 3.19 13.04 -10.78
C ASP A 180 4.03 13.36 -9.51
N LYS A 181 5.04 14.22 -9.69
CA LYS A 181 5.93 14.61 -8.59
C LYS A 181 5.19 15.30 -7.44
N LYS A 182 4.08 16.00 -7.72
CA LYS A 182 3.31 16.72 -6.70
C LYS A 182 2.57 15.74 -5.80
N PHE A 183 1.95 14.72 -6.38
CA PHE A 183 1.32 13.61 -5.67
C PHE A 183 2.34 12.89 -4.79
N MET A 184 3.49 12.52 -5.36
CA MET A 184 4.56 11.87 -4.61
C MET A 184 5.01 12.70 -3.40
N VAL A 185 5.28 14.00 -3.57
CA VAL A 185 5.68 14.88 -2.46
C VAL A 185 4.60 14.96 -1.38
N ALA A 186 3.32 14.99 -1.77
CA ALA A 186 2.20 15.10 -0.84
C ALA A 186 2.05 13.83 0.03
N TYR A 187 2.09 12.65 -0.58
CA TYR A 187 1.81 11.38 0.11
C TYR A 187 3.02 10.70 0.72
N LEU A 188 4.24 11.03 0.28
CA LEU A 188 5.48 10.42 0.80
C LEU A 188 5.59 10.48 2.33
N GLY A 189 5.03 11.52 2.96
CA GLY A 189 5.03 11.61 4.42
C GLY A 189 4.24 10.51 5.12
N MET A 190 3.08 10.11 4.58
CA MET A 190 2.30 9.01 5.14
C MET A 190 3.02 7.66 4.95
N VAL A 191 3.63 7.45 3.79
CA VAL A 191 4.41 6.22 3.53
C VAL A 191 5.62 6.14 4.47
N LEU A 192 6.34 7.24 4.68
CA LEU A 192 7.47 7.27 5.63
C LEU A 192 7.00 7.06 7.07
N ALA A 193 5.94 7.74 7.49
CA ALA A 193 5.44 7.67 8.87
C ALA A 193 5.05 6.25 9.32
N THR A 194 4.57 5.42 8.40
CA THR A 194 4.13 4.04 8.65
C THR A 194 5.27 3.03 8.74
N ASN A 195 6.50 3.46 8.45
CA ASN A 195 7.68 2.61 8.48
C ASN A 195 8.52 2.82 9.74
N PRO A 196 9.24 1.78 10.24
CA PRO A 196 10.24 1.93 11.29
C PRO A 196 11.37 2.90 10.89
N PRO A 197 12.05 3.58 11.84
CA PRO A 197 13.07 4.59 11.51
C PRO A 197 14.16 4.15 10.53
N ALA A 198 14.67 2.91 10.64
CA ALA A 198 15.67 2.38 9.71
C ALA A 198 15.11 2.24 8.27
N ASP A 199 13.87 1.74 8.15
CA ASP A 199 13.19 1.56 6.87
C ASP A 199 12.83 2.88 6.20
N ARG A 200 12.57 3.95 6.99
CA ARG A 200 12.34 5.30 6.45
C ARG A 200 13.55 5.82 5.68
N ALA A 201 14.75 5.61 6.23
CA ALA A 201 15.98 6.08 5.61
C ALA A 201 16.24 5.35 4.28
N GLU A 202 16.03 4.03 4.24
CA GLU A 202 16.19 3.24 3.01
C GLU A 202 15.12 3.56 1.97
N LEU A 203 13.83 3.58 2.35
CA LEU A 203 12.75 4.01 1.45
C LEU A 203 13.04 5.38 0.85
N PHE A 204 13.51 6.31 1.69
CA PHE A 204 13.80 7.65 1.22
C PHE A 204 14.96 7.71 0.24
N LYS A 205 15.87 6.73 0.17
CA LYS A 205 16.93 6.70 -0.86
C LYS A 205 16.39 6.27 -2.23
N GLU A 206 15.34 5.45 -2.26
CA GLU A 206 14.70 4.93 -3.48
C GLU A 206 13.89 6.00 -4.21
N ILE A 207 13.49 7.07 -3.51
CA ILE A 207 12.73 8.17 -4.09
C ILE A 207 13.61 9.04 -5.03
N PRO A 208 13.08 9.49 -6.19
CA PRO A 208 13.80 10.38 -7.10
C PRO A 208 14.33 11.64 -6.40
N ALA A 209 15.58 12.03 -6.69
CA ALA A 209 16.26 13.14 -6.03
C ALA A 209 15.46 14.47 -6.01
N PRO A 210 14.77 14.88 -7.10
CA PRO A 210 13.94 16.09 -7.07
C PRO A 210 12.79 16.00 -6.06
N VAL A 211 12.15 14.84 -5.93
CA VAL A 211 11.07 14.60 -4.97
C VAL A 211 11.61 14.62 -3.54
N ARG A 212 12.78 14.02 -3.29
CA ARG A 212 13.45 14.05 -1.99
C ARG A 212 13.75 15.47 -1.53
N LEU A 213 14.28 16.30 -2.44
CA LEU A 213 14.56 17.71 -2.15
C LEU A 213 13.27 18.48 -1.85
N ALA A 214 12.25 18.35 -2.70
CA ALA A 214 10.95 18.98 -2.49
C ALA A 214 10.30 18.53 -1.18
N TYR A 215 10.43 17.25 -0.81
CA TYR A 215 9.89 16.73 0.44
C TYR A 215 10.55 17.37 1.67
N LYS A 216 11.88 17.52 1.64
CA LYS A 216 12.63 18.22 2.72
C LYS A 216 12.22 19.69 2.85
N LEU A 217 12.00 20.38 1.73
CA LEU A 217 11.70 21.82 1.71
C LEU A 217 10.25 22.13 2.08
N VAL A 218 9.28 21.40 1.49
CA VAL A 218 7.86 21.69 1.65
C VAL A 218 7.02 20.48 2.04
N GLY A 219 7.41 19.27 1.59
CA GLY A 219 6.62 18.06 1.81
C GLY A 219 6.41 17.69 3.28
N ARG A 220 7.39 17.90 4.16
CA ARG A 220 7.21 17.69 5.61
C ARG A 220 6.07 18.55 6.18
N ARG A 221 5.99 19.83 5.79
CA ARG A 221 4.92 20.74 6.22
C ARG A 221 3.57 20.34 5.62
N MET A 222 3.56 19.93 4.35
CA MET A 222 2.36 19.43 3.68
C MET A 222 1.80 18.19 4.38
N TYR A 223 2.64 17.20 4.65
CA TYR A 223 2.29 15.99 5.40
C TYR A 223 1.72 16.32 6.78
N ARG A 224 2.40 17.17 7.57
CA ARG A 224 1.91 17.54 8.91
C ARG A 224 0.53 18.19 8.85
N LYS A 225 0.29 19.06 7.88
CA LYS A 225 -1.03 19.66 7.65
C LYS A 225 -2.05 18.59 7.27
N GLN A 226 -1.74 17.74 6.29
CA GLN A 226 -2.63 16.67 5.82
C GLN A 226 -3.01 15.72 6.97
N TYR A 227 -2.02 15.26 7.75
CA TYR A 227 -2.24 14.36 8.87
C TYR A 227 -3.12 15.00 9.95
N ALA A 228 -2.85 16.26 10.34
CA ALA A 228 -3.64 16.96 11.33
C ALA A 228 -5.08 17.21 10.88
N THR A 229 -5.31 17.45 9.58
CA THR A 229 -6.66 17.60 9.02
C THR A 229 -7.43 16.28 9.04
N LEU A 230 -6.78 15.17 8.69
CA LEU A 230 -7.39 13.84 8.71
C LEU A 230 -7.68 13.36 10.13
N PHE A 231 -6.73 13.60 11.05
CA PHE A 231 -6.76 13.12 12.43
C PHE A 231 -6.63 14.26 13.45
N PRO A 232 -7.66 15.10 13.62
CA PRO A 232 -7.63 16.20 14.58
C PRO A 232 -7.29 15.71 15.99
N GLY A 233 -6.33 16.39 16.64
CA GLY A 233 -5.91 16.09 18.01
C GLY A 233 -4.99 14.87 18.17
N ARG A 234 -4.68 14.12 17.10
CA ARG A 234 -3.71 13.02 17.19
C ARG A 234 -2.27 13.55 17.09
N PRO A 235 -1.31 12.98 17.84
CA PRO A 235 0.10 13.23 17.61
C PRO A 235 0.47 12.90 16.17
N ILE A 236 1.21 13.80 15.50
CA ILE A 236 1.63 13.59 14.11
C ILE A 236 2.89 12.73 14.11
N PRO A 237 2.88 11.52 13.51
CA PRO A 237 4.05 10.67 13.45
C PRO A 237 5.20 11.35 12.71
N GLU A 238 6.41 11.17 13.23
CA GLU A 238 7.62 11.67 12.58
C GLU A 238 7.92 10.92 11.28
N THR A 239 8.58 11.61 10.36
CA THR A 239 9.05 11.04 9.10
C THR A 239 10.58 10.97 9.08
N LEU A 240 11.23 11.98 8.49
CA LEU A 240 12.69 12.17 8.39
C LEU A 240 13.21 13.20 9.39
#